data_AF-A0AAQ3PCH7-F1
#
_entry.id   AF-A0AAQ3PCH7-F1
#
_cell.length_a   1.000
_cell.length_b   1.000
_cell.length_c   1.000
_cell.angle_alpha   90.00
_cell.angle_beta   90.00
_cell.angle_gamma   90.00
#
_symmetry.space_group_name_H-M   'P 1'
#
loop_
_entity.id
_entity.type
_entity.pdbx_description
1 polymer ?
#
loop_
_entity_poly.entity_id
_entity_poly.type
_entity_poly.pdbx_seq_one_letter_code
_entity_poly.pdbx_strand_id
1 'polypeptide(L)'
;MRFYGCRNFPKVLVDGPYGAPAQDYREYEVVLLVGLGIGATPMISILKDMVKRLKGIEEEEVEEGAVAKNGDDEFKTRRAYFYWVTREQGSFDWFKGVMNEVAEEDRRKVIELHSYCTSVYEEGDARSALIAMLQSINHAKNGLDIVSGTRVMSHFAKPNWRTVYKRIALNHPHARVGVFYCGPSALTHELRQLALDFSHNTSTKYDFHKENF
;
A
#
# COMPACT_ATOMS: atom_id res chain seq x y z
N MET A 1 -34.91 2.25 44.36
CA MET A 1 -33.99 1.59 43.41
C MET A 1 -33.81 2.54 42.22
N ARG A 2 -32.63 3.16 42.09
CA ARG A 2 -32.33 4.13 41.02
C ARG A 2 -31.96 3.35 39.75
N PHE A 3 -32.75 3.50 38.69
CA PHE A 3 -32.29 3.22 37.33
C PHE A 3 -31.62 4.49 36.79
N TYR A 4 -30.33 4.41 36.48
CA TYR A 4 -29.63 5.46 35.74
C TYR A 4 -30.08 5.42 34.27
N GLY A 5 -30.41 6.60 33.72
CA GLY A 5 -30.94 6.78 32.38
C GLY A 5 -30.03 6.21 31.28
N CYS A 6 -30.67 5.50 30.36
CA CYS A 6 -30.07 4.93 29.15
C CYS A 6 -29.59 6.08 28.24
N ARG A 7 -28.32 6.07 27.83
CA ARG A 7 -27.77 7.05 26.88
C ARG A 7 -28.45 6.83 25.51
N ASN A 8 -29.15 7.83 25.01
CA ASN A 8 -29.64 7.89 23.63
C ASN A 8 -28.45 7.96 22.67
N PHE A 9 -27.98 6.83 22.18
CA PHE A 9 -27.04 6.80 21.06
C PHE A 9 -27.79 7.02 19.73
N PRO A 10 -27.20 7.75 18.78
CA PRO A 10 -27.80 7.93 17.46
C PRO A 10 -27.92 6.59 16.74
N LYS A 11 -29.04 6.39 16.04
CA LYS A 11 -29.24 5.22 15.18
C LYS A 11 -28.40 5.39 13.93
N VAL A 12 -27.45 4.47 13.71
CA VAL A 12 -26.64 4.40 12.49
C VAL A 12 -27.35 3.46 11.52
N LEU A 13 -27.68 3.94 10.33
CA LEU A 13 -28.13 3.12 9.21
C LEU A 13 -26.93 2.94 8.28
N VAL A 14 -26.63 1.69 7.94
CA VAL A 14 -25.55 1.32 7.03
C VAL A 14 -26.20 0.76 5.78
N ASP A 15 -26.10 1.49 4.67
CA ASP A 15 -26.38 0.90 3.36
C ASP A 15 -25.32 -0.16 3.09
N GLY A 16 -25.75 -1.29 2.51
CA GLY A 16 -24.86 -2.41 2.18
C GLY A 16 -23.68 -1.93 1.31
N PRO A 17 -22.56 -2.68 1.32
CA PRO A 17 -21.36 -2.25 0.60
C PRO A 17 -21.65 -2.10 -0.89
N TYR A 18 -21.51 -0.88 -1.41
CA TYR A 18 -21.45 -0.62 -2.84
C TYR A 18 -20.19 -1.35 -3.36
N GLY A 19 -20.35 -2.22 -4.37
CA GLY A 19 -19.34 -3.21 -4.78
C GLY A 19 -17.91 -2.67 -4.75
N ALA A 20 -17.04 -3.32 -3.97
CA ALA A 20 -15.70 -2.82 -3.70
C ALA A 20 -14.81 -2.98 -4.95
N PRO A 21 -14.24 -1.89 -5.48
CA PRO A 21 -13.24 -1.97 -6.56
C PRO A 21 -12.01 -2.83 -6.20
N ALA A 22 -11.82 -3.08 -4.90
CA ALA A 22 -10.77 -3.86 -4.28
C ALA A 22 -10.96 -5.40 -4.33
N GLN A 23 -11.77 -5.98 -5.24
CA GLN A 23 -11.82 -7.45 -5.39
C GLN A 23 -10.82 -7.98 -6.42
N ASP A 24 -10.52 -7.19 -7.45
CA ASP A 24 -9.66 -7.60 -8.57
C ASP A 24 -8.20 -7.83 -8.17
N TYR A 25 -7.74 -7.28 -7.03
CA TYR A 25 -6.33 -7.43 -6.62
C TYR A 25 -5.93 -8.89 -6.40
N ARG A 26 -6.89 -9.75 -6.04
CA ARG A 26 -6.69 -11.19 -5.75
C ARG A 26 -6.27 -11.99 -6.97
N GLU A 27 -6.62 -11.51 -8.16
CA GLU A 27 -6.29 -12.17 -9.43
C GLU A 27 -4.81 -12.00 -9.82
N TYR A 28 -4.10 -11.11 -9.13
CA TYR A 28 -2.70 -10.77 -9.40
C TYR A 28 -1.76 -11.40 -8.39
N GLU A 29 -0.64 -11.92 -8.87
CA GLU A 29 0.45 -12.45 -8.04
C GLU A 29 1.16 -11.34 -7.26
N VAL A 30 1.29 -10.18 -7.91
CA VAL A 30 1.95 -8.99 -7.37
C VAL A 30 1.01 -7.79 -7.55
N VAL A 31 0.90 -6.95 -6.54
CA VAL A 31 0.10 -5.72 -6.63
C VAL A 31 0.98 -4.49 -6.37
N LEU A 32 0.80 -3.46 -7.19
CA LEU A 32 1.37 -2.13 -7.01
C LEU A 32 0.23 -1.17 -6.66
N LEU A 33 0.14 -0.82 -5.38
CA LEU A 33 -0.87 0.08 -4.82
C LEU A 33 -0.30 1.50 -4.76
N VAL A 34 -0.93 2.46 -5.43
CA VAL A 34 -0.49 3.85 -5.48
C VAL A 34 -1.62 4.75 -4.98
N GLY A 35 -1.44 5.32 -3.78
CA GLY A 35 -2.40 6.23 -3.15
C GLY A 35 -1.85 7.66 -3.07
N LEU A 36 -2.57 8.63 -3.63
CA LEU A 36 -2.22 10.04 -3.51
C LEU A 36 -3.14 10.76 -2.51
N GLY A 37 -2.53 11.39 -1.49
CA GLY A 37 -3.26 12.10 -0.42
C GLY A 37 -4.26 11.17 0.27
N ILE A 38 -5.54 11.57 0.29
CA ILE A 38 -6.65 10.77 0.84
C ILE A 38 -6.90 9.45 0.08
N GLY A 39 -6.41 9.32 -1.16
CA GLY A 39 -6.52 8.10 -1.96
C GLY A 39 -5.73 6.91 -1.40
N ALA A 40 -4.99 7.10 -0.31
CA ALA A 40 -4.30 6.04 0.41
C ALA A 40 -5.23 5.18 1.27
N THR A 41 -6.33 5.75 1.77
CA THR A 41 -7.31 5.06 2.63
C THR A 41 -7.86 3.77 2.00
N PRO A 42 -8.34 3.75 0.75
CA PRO A 42 -8.80 2.50 0.17
C PRO A 42 -7.69 1.46 -0.03
N MET A 43 -6.46 1.90 -0.33
CA MET A 43 -5.30 1.02 -0.48
C MET A 43 -4.90 0.36 0.84
N ILE A 44 -5.05 1.07 1.96
CA ILE A 44 -4.85 0.51 3.31
C ILE A 44 -5.82 -0.66 3.55
N SER A 45 -7.09 -0.52 3.16
CA SER A 45 -8.07 -1.60 3.32
C SER A 45 -7.65 -2.85 2.56
N ILE A 46 -7.08 -2.71 1.35
CA ILE A 46 -6.52 -3.82 0.58
C ILE A 46 -5.35 -4.47 1.33
N LEU A 47 -4.41 -3.67 1.85
CA LEU A 47 -3.27 -4.17 2.62
C LEU A 47 -3.72 -4.97 3.86
N LYS A 48 -4.70 -4.47 4.62
CA LYS A 48 -5.24 -5.16 5.79
C LYS A 48 -5.94 -6.47 5.43
N ASP A 49 -6.75 -6.49 4.37
CA ASP A 49 -7.39 -7.73 3.87
C ASP A 49 -6.33 -8.75 3.45
N MET A 50 -5.28 -8.31 2.75
CA MET A 50 -4.17 -9.19 2.33
C MET A 50 -3.43 -9.80 3.52
N VAL A 51 -3.04 -8.99 4.52
CA VAL A 51 -2.37 -9.50 5.73
C VAL A 51 -3.24 -10.51 6.47
N LYS A 52 -4.54 -10.21 6.63
CA LYS A 52 -5.49 -11.10 7.30
C LYS A 52 -5.63 -12.44 6.57
N ARG A 53 -5.70 -12.43 5.24
CA ARG A 53 -5.80 -13.66 4.43
C ARG A 53 -4.54 -14.52 4.54
N LEU A 54 -3.37 -13.90 4.48
CA LEU A 54 -2.11 -14.63 4.60
C LEU A 54 -1.95 -15.29 5.97
N LYS A 55 -2.43 -14.66 7.05
CA LYS A 55 -2.48 -15.27 8.38
C LYS A 55 -3.44 -16.46 8.45
N GLY A 56 -4.63 -16.35 7.85
CA GLY A 56 -5.59 -17.46 7.81
C GLY A 56 -5.04 -18.70 7.12
N ILE A 57 -4.31 -18.52 6.02
CA ILE A 57 -3.62 -19.64 5.32
C ILE A 57 -2.57 -20.29 6.23
N GLU A 58 -1.82 -19.51 7.00
CA GLU A 58 -0.81 -20.05 7.94
C GLU A 58 -1.44 -20.89 9.06
N GLU A 59 -2.57 -20.43 9.63
CA GLU A 59 -3.27 -21.14 10.69
C GLU A 59 -3.84 -22.48 10.18
N GLU A 60 -4.39 -22.48 8.96
CA GLU A 60 -4.90 -23.69 8.29
C GLU A 60 -3.79 -24.70 7.92
N GLU A 61 -2.62 -24.23 7.47
CA GLU A 61 -1.46 -25.10 7.15
C GLU A 61 -0.85 -25.78 8.39
N VAL A 62 -1.03 -25.21 9.59
CA VAL A 62 -0.48 -25.73 10.85
C VAL A 62 -1.42 -26.71 11.55
N GLU A 63 -2.73 -26.54 11.40
CA GLU A 63 -3.73 -27.35 12.14
C GLU A 63 -4.13 -28.65 11.43
N GLU A 64 -4.00 -28.78 10.10
CA GLU A 64 -4.39 -29.99 9.39
C GLU A 64 -3.40 -30.40 8.30
N GLY A 65 -3.03 -31.69 8.28
CA GLY A 65 -2.39 -32.34 7.15
C GLY A 65 -3.32 -32.36 5.93
N ALA A 66 -3.41 -31.21 5.25
CA ALA A 66 -3.97 -30.90 3.94
C ALA A 66 -5.08 -31.83 3.41
N VAL A 67 -6.34 -31.52 3.74
CA VAL A 67 -7.45 -31.77 2.81
C VAL A 67 -7.72 -30.45 2.08
N ALA A 68 -7.19 -30.33 0.86
CA ALA A 68 -7.44 -29.20 -0.01
C ALA A 68 -8.95 -29.03 -0.26
N LYS A 69 -9.55 -28.00 0.34
CA LYS A 69 -10.86 -27.52 -0.10
C LYS A 69 -10.68 -26.82 -1.44
N ASN A 70 -10.90 -27.58 -2.52
CA ASN A 70 -11.17 -27.03 -3.83
C ASN A 70 -12.51 -26.30 -3.80
N GLY A 71 -12.49 -24.98 -3.98
CA GLY A 71 -13.69 -24.18 -4.27
C GLY A 71 -13.73 -22.85 -3.53
N ASP A 72 -13.00 -21.86 -4.03
CA ASP A 72 -13.48 -20.51 -4.38
C ASP A 72 -12.31 -19.52 -4.35
N ASP A 73 -11.97 -19.01 -5.55
CA ASP A 73 -11.01 -17.92 -5.82
C ASP A 73 -9.58 -18.18 -5.28
N GLU A 74 -8.74 -18.80 -6.10
CA GLU A 74 -7.31 -18.99 -5.81
C GLU A 74 -6.67 -17.62 -5.51
N PHE A 75 -6.47 -17.31 -4.23
CA PHE A 75 -5.83 -16.07 -3.80
C PHE A 75 -4.38 -16.06 -4.25
N LYS A 76 -4.09 -15.36 -5.36
CA LYS A 76 -2.77 -15.38 -5.99
C LYS A 76 -1.81 -14.38 -5.41
N THR A 77 -2.28 -13.35 -4.71
CA THR A 77 -1.43 -12.23 -4.28
C THR A 77 -0.42 -12.65 -3.22
N ARG A 78 0.87 -12.65 -3.59
CA ARG A 78 1.99 -13.01 -2.70
C ARG A 78 2.92 -11.84 -2.40
N ARG A 79 2.75 -10.70 -3.07
CA ARG A 79 3.57 -9.50 -2.88
C ARG A 79 2.76 -8.23 -3.10
N ALA A 80 2.89 -7.26 -2.21
CA ALA A 80 2.37 -5.92 -2.44
C ALA A 80 3.49 -4.87 -2.34
N TYR A 81 3.42 -3.89 -3.23
CA TYR A 81 4.21 -2.68 -3.20
C TYR A 81 3.25 -1.52 -2.99
N PHE A 82 3.36 -0.82 -1.86
CA PHE A 82 2.51 0.31 -1.56
C PHE A 82 3.29 1.61 -1.58
N TYR A 83 2.86 2.53 -2.43
CA TYR A 83 3.41 3.87 -2.58
C TYR A 83 2.35 4.88 -2.15
N TRP A 84 2.55 5.45 -0.96
CA TRP A 84 1.78 6.59 -0.51
C TRP A 84 2.50 7.89 -0.87
N VAL A 85 1.80 8.79 -1.57
CA VAL A 85 2.35 10.09 -1.95
C VAL A 85 1.43 11.20 -1.44
N THR A 86 1.93 12.08 -0.59
CA THR A 86 1.12 13.18 -0.03
C THR A 86 1.85 14.52 -0.08
N ARG A 87 1.09 15.62 0.01
CA ARG A 87 1.57 16.99 0.20
C ARG A 87 1.27 17.51 1.61
N GLU A 88 0.53 16.78 2.42
CA GLU A 88 0.07 17.27 3.72
C GLU A 88 0.89 16.61 4.83
N GLN A 89 1.74 17.41 5.51
CA GLN A 89 2.54 16.93 6.64
C GLN A 89 1.65 16.47 7.81
N GLY A 90 0.51 17.13 8.03
CA GLY A 90 -0.44 16.75 9.08
C GLY A 90 -1.12 15.40 8.86
N SER A 91 -1.09 14.84 7.65
CA SER A 91 -1.61 13.49 7.39
C SER A 91 -0.66 12.38 7.83
N PHE A 92 0.60 12.68 8.15
CA PHE A 92 1.57 11.64 8.52
C PHE A 92 1.30 11.02 9.88
N ASP A 93 0.73 11.76 10.84
CA ASP A 93 0.54 11.26 12.21
C ASP A 93 -0.49 10.12 12.28
N TRP A 94 -1.63 10.24 11.59
CA TRP A 94 -2.61 9.15 11.55
C TRP A 94 -2.13 8.00 10.67
N PHE A 95 -1.46 8.31 9.56
CA PHE A 95 -0.98 7.31 8.61
C PHE A 95 0.17 6.48 9.17
N LYS A 96 1.02 7.08 10.00
CA LYS A 96 2.07 6.41 10.77
C LYS A 96 1.54 5.23 11.57
N GLY A 97 0.44 5.43 12.30
CA GLY A 97 -0.17 4.38 13.12
C GLY A 97 -0.58 3.18 12.27
N VAL A 98 -1.25 3.45 11.15
CA VAL A 98 -1.70 2.43 10.20
C VAL A 98 -0.52 1.70 9.54
N MET A 99 0.52 2.42 9.13
CA MET A 99 1.70 1.83 8.50
C MET A 99 2.47 0.94 9.47
N ASN A 100 2.58 1.35 10.73
CA ASN A 100 3.18 0.53 11.77
C ASN A 100 2.35 -0.73 12.03
N GLU A 101 1.02 -0.61 12.14
CA GLU A 101 0.12 -1.76 12.29
C GLU A 101 0.30 -2.76 11.16
N VAL A 102 0.24 -2.31 9.90
CA VAL A 102 0.44 -3.17 8.72
C VAL A 102 1.84 -3.81 8.73
N ALA A 103 2.88 -3.05 9.07
CA ALA A 103 4.25 -3.56 9.12
C ALA A 103 4.51 -4.55 10.25
N GLU A 104 3.86 -4.38 11.41
CA GLU A 104 3.95 -5.30 12.56
C GLU A 104 3.19 -6.60 12.30
N GLU A 105 2.07 -6.52 11.59
CA GLU A 105 1.27 -7.68 11.25
C GLU A 105 1.81 -8.49 10.07
N ASP A 106 2.59 -7.89 9.16
CA ASP A 106 3.21 -8.55 8.02
C ASP A 106 4.47 -9.38 8.42
N ARG A 107 4.23 -10.53 9.03
CA ARG A 107 5.30 -11.46 9.48
C ARG A 107 6.17 -12.00 8.35
N ARG A 108 5.59 -12.18 7.16
CA ARG A 108 6.27 -12.72 5.97
C ARG A 108 7.02 -11.66 5.17
N LYS A 109 6.89 -10.38 5.53
CA LYS A 109 7.47 -9.24 4.81
C LYS A 109 7.06 -9.21 3.34
N VAL A 110 5.80 -9.54 3.06
CA VAL A 110 5.21 -9.55 1.71
C VAL A 110 4.80 -8.16 1.24
N ILE A 111 4.63 -7.21 2.16
CA ILE A 111 4.26 -5.82 1.89
C ILE A 111 5.50 -4.96 1.98
N GLU A 112 5.81 -4.30 0.87
CA GLU A 112 6.82 -3.25 0.83
C GLU A 112 6.13 -1.89 0.85
N LEU A 113 6.41 -1.12 1.90
CA LEU A 113 5.80 0.17 2.17
C LEU A 113 6.75 1.30 1.77
N HIS A 114 6.24 2.31 1.05
CA HIS A 114 6.99 3.51 0.68
C HIS A 114 6.14 4.76 0.88
N SER A 115 6.61 5.68 1.73
CA SER A 115 5.95 6.97 1.98
C SER A 115 6.72 8.12 1.33
N TYR A 116 6.04 8.95 0.56
CA TYR A 116 6.60 10.11 -0.12
C TYR A 116 5.89 11.40 0.28
N CYS A 117 6.64 12.36 0.84
CA CYS A 117 6.14 13.71 1.13
C CYS A 117 6.64 14.68 0.05
N THR A 118 5.73 15.22 -0.75
CA THR A 118 6.04 16.06 -1.92
C THR A 118 5.90 17.56 -1.65
N SER A 119 5.39 17.97 -0.49
CA SER A 119 5.30 19.39 -0.10
C SER A 119 6.58 19.95 0.48
N VAL A 120 7.58 19.10 0.72
CA VAL A 120 8.80 19.56 1.37
C VAL A 120 9.68 20.38 0.39
N TYR A 121 9.47 20.34 -0.94
CA TYR A 121 10.40 21.02 -1.88
C TYR A 121 9.79 21.68 -3.12
N GLU A 122 10.26 22.91 -3.38
CA GLU A 122 10.66 23.39 -4.71
C GLU A 122 12.04 22.77 -5.04
N GLU A 123 12.28 22.37 -6.29
CA GLU A 123 13.53 21.70 -6.70
C GLU A 123 14.78 22.54 -6.36
N GLY A 124 15.71 22.01 -5.54
CA GLY A 124 17.06 22.58 -5.34
C GLY A 124 17.40 23.12 -3.93
N ASP A 125 16.56 22.94 -2.90
CA ASP A 125 16.81 23.51 -1.56
C ASP A 125 17.81 22.67 -0.72
N ALA A 126 18.80 23.33 -0.10
CA ALA A 126 19.79 22.72 0.80
C ALA A 126 19.14 22.01 2.02
N ARG A 127 17.90 22.39 2.38
CA ARG A 127 17.11 21.70 3.40
C ARG A 127 16.74 20.27 3.01
N SER A 128 16.68 19.92 1.72
CA SER A 128 16.46 18.54 1.22
C SER A 128 17.62 17.62 1.52
N ALA A 129 18.82 18.07 1.21
CA ALA A 129 20.02 17.31 1.45
C ALA A 129 20.20 17.07 2.96
N LEU A 130 19.95 18.08 3.79
CA LEU A 130 20.08 17.96 5.24
C LEU A 130 19.06 16.98 5.84
N ILE A 131 17.78 17.07 5.46
CA ILE A 131 16.74 16.17 5.99
C ILE A 131 16.96 14.73 5.51
N ALA A 132 17.29 14.52 4.22
CA ALA A 132 17.59 13.18 3.70
C ALA A 132 18.84 12.57 4.37
N MET A 133 19.88 13.39 4.60
CA MET A 133 21.09 12.96 5.30
C MET A 133 20.78 12.60 6.75
N LEU A 134 20.02 13.44 7.48
CA LEU A 134 19.58 13.14 8.84
C LEU A 134 18.74 11.84 8.89
N GLN A 135 17.77 11.69 8.00
CA GLN A 135 16.97 10.46 7.89
C GLN A 135 17.84 9.22 7.69
N SER A 136 18.78 9.28 6.74
CA SER A 136 19.68 8.16 6.47
C SER A 136 20.53 7.78 7.70
N ILE A 137 20.98 8.78 8.48
CA ILE A 137 21.79 8.58 9.69
C ILE A 137 20.97 7.97 10.82
N ASN A 138 19.73 8.42 11.05
CA ASN A 138 18.89 7.89 12.12
C ASN A 138 18.25 6.54 11.78
N HIS A 139 17.92 6.29 10.51
CA HIS A 139 17.51 4.97 10.06
C HIS A 139 18.66 3.97 10.24
N ALA A 140 19.90 4.37 9.93
CA ALA A 140 21.09 3.53 10.16
C ALA A 140 21.41 3.31 11.65
N LYS A 141 21.05 4.24 12.54
CA LYS A 141 21.28 4.11 14.00
C LYS A 141 20.17 3.39 14.77
N ASN A 142 18.91 3.65 14.44
CA ASN A 142 17.75 3.26 15.25
C ASN A 142 16.73 2.39 14.51
N GLY A 143 16.90 2.18 13.19
CA GLY A 143 15.92 1.48 12.35
C GLY A 143 14.58 2.21 12.21
N LEU A 144 14.55 3.51 12.52
CA LEU A 144 13.37 4.36 12.48
C LEU A 144 13.63 5.58 11.59
N ASP A 145 12.66 5.89 10.73
CA ASP A 145 12.64 7.10 9.93
C ASP A 145 12.42 8.34 10.82
N ILE A 146 13.20 9.42 10.69
CA ILE A 146 13.09 10.60 11.58
C ILE A 146 11.75 11.30 11.43
N VAL A 147 11.27 11.42 10.19
CA VAL A 147 10.14 12.30 9.90
C VAL A 147 8.82 11.61 10.18
N SER A 148 8.70 10.32 9.86
CA SER A 148 7.52 9.54 10.23
C SER A 148 7.65 8.85 11.58
N GLY A 149 8.84 8.63 12.14
CA GLY A 149 9.06 7.78 13.32
C GLY A 149 8.56 6.35 13.16
N THR A 150 8.46 5.84 11.92
CA THR A 150 8.09 4.44 11.60
C THR A 150 9.35 3.63 11.26
N ARG A 151 9.22 2.30 11.20
CA ARG A 151 10.27 1.41 10.63
C ARG A 151 10.33 1.46 9.10
N VAL A 152 9.45 2.23 8.46
CA VAL A 152 9.37 2.39 7.01
C VAL A 152 10.10 3.66 6.60
N MET A 153 11.03 3.56 5.66
CA MET A 153 11.79 4.71 5.20
C MET A 153 10.89 5.66 4.38
N SER A 154 10.79 6.93 4.80
CA SER A 154 10.12 7.97 4.02
C SER A 154 11.09 8.61 3.03
N HIS A 155 10.62 8.87 1.81
CA HIS A 155 11.40 9.51 0.75
C HIS A 155 10.87 10.95 0.49
N PHE A 156 11.77 11.91 0.28
CA PHE A 156 11.39 13.32 0.04
C PHE A 156 11.61 13.76 -1.40
N ALA A 157 10.94 13.09 -2.32
CA ALA A 157 10.90 13.46 -3.73
C ALA A 157 9.57 12.96 -4.33
N LYS A 158 9.34 13.21 -5.62
CA LYS A 158 8.34 12.41 -6.35
C LYS A 158 8.94 11.03 -6.64
N PRO A 159 8.17 9.93 -6.54
CA PRO A 159 8.63 8.63 -6.98
C PRO A 159 9.03 8.68 -8.46
N ASN A 160 10.15 8.06 -8.82
CA ASN A 160 10.45 7.79 -10.23
C ASN A 160 9.72 6.51 -10.63
N TRP A 161 8.53 6.65 -11.20
CA TRP A 161 7.67 5.52 -11.53
C TRP A 161 8.33 4.56 -12.53
N ARG A 162 9.10 5.07 -13.51
CA ARG A 162 9.85 4.20 -14.44
C ARG A 162 10.83 3.28 -13.71
N THR A 163 11.52 3.79 -12.70
CA THR A 163 12.42 2.97 -11.84
C THR A 163 11.63 1.96 -11.01
N VAL A 164 10.46 2.34 -10.48
CA VAL A 164 9.58 1.43 -9.73
C VAL A 164 9.13 0.25 -10.59
N TYR A 165 8.59 0.53 -11.79
CA TYR A 165 8.18 -0.52 -12.74
C TYR A 165 9.37 -1.41 -13.11
N LYS A 166 10.52 -0.82 -13.46
CA LYS A 166 11.74 -1.58 -13.77
C LYS A 166 12.15 -2.51 -12.64
N ARG A 167 12.15 -2.03 -11.40
CA ARG A 167 12.51 -2.84 -10.22
C ARG A 167 11.54 -4.00 -10.02
N ILE A 168 10.23 -3.77 -10.17
CA ILE A 168 9.23 -4.83 -10.05
C ILE A 168 9.42 -5.88 -11.15
N ALA A 169 9.66 -5.45 -12.40
CA ALA A 169 9.84 -6.37 -13.53
C ALA A 169 11.08 -7.27 -13.35
N LEU A 170 12.17 -6.71 -12.81
CA LEU A 170 13.39 -7.47 -12.51
C LEU A 170 13.20 -8.46 -11.36
N ASN A 171 12.42 -8.10 -10.34
CA ASN A 171 12.21 -8.94 -9.17
C ASN A 171 11.15 -10.04 -9.41
N HIS A 172 10.23 -9.82 -10.33
CA HIS A 172 9.09 -10.71 -10.60
C HIS A 172 8.98 -11.01 -12.10
N PRO A 173 9.97 -11.69 -12.69
CA PRO A 173 9.91 -12.08 -14.10
C PRO A 173 8.72 -13.02 -14.31
N HIS A 174 8.02 -12.86 -15.44
CA HIS A 174 6.84 -13.66 -15.82
C HIS A 174 5.58 -13.51 -14.94
N ALA A 175 5.61 -12.67 -13.90
CA ALA A 175 4.44 -12.42 -13.06
C ALA A 175 3.43 -11.48 -13.75
N ARG A 176 2.16 -11.58 -13.32
CA ARG A 176 1.13 -10.56 -13.59
C ARG A 176 1.03 -9.60 -12.41
N VAL A 177 1.18 -8.31 -12.71
CA VAL A 177 1.19 -7.21 -11.74
C VAL A 177 -0.07 -6.36 -11.92
N GLY A 178 -0.90 -6.28 -10.88
CA GLY A 178 -2.04 -5.36 -10.85
C GLY A 178 -1.60 -4.00 -10.33
N VAL A 179 -1.72 -2.95 -11.13
CA VAL A 179 -1.38 -1.57 -10.72
C VAL A 179 -2.65 -0.82 -10.39
N PHE A 180 -2.88 -0.56 -9.10
CA PHE A 180 -4.08 0.11 -8.60
C PHE A 180 -3.73 1.54 -8.19
N TYR A 181 -4.42 2.51 -8.77
CA TYR A 181 -4.16 3.92 -8.54
C TYR A 181 -5.39 4.66 -8.05
N CYS A 182 -5.27 5.36 -6.93
CA CYS A 182 -6.31 6.25 -6.40
C CYS A 182 -5.74 7.65 -6.13
N GLY A 183 -6.23 8.64 -6.88
CA GLY A 183 -5.79 10.03 -6.76
C GLY A 183 -6.12 10.92 -7.97
N PRO A 184 -5.59 12.15 -8.00
CA PRO A 184 -5.84 13.10 -9.10
C PRO A 184 -5.37 12.60 -10.47
N SER A 185 -6.16 12.83 -11.52
CA SER A 185 -5.93 12.27 -12.87
C SER A 185 -4.58 12.59 -13.52
N ALA A 186 -3.82 13.56 -13.01
CA ALA A 186 -2.52 13.96 -13.55
C ALA A 186 -1.52 12.78 -13.66
N LEU A 187 -1.56 11.83 -12.72
CA LEU A 187 -0.64 10.69 -12.71
C LEU A 187 -1.17 9.46 -13.47
N THR A 188 -2.48 9.41 -13.76
CA THR A 188 -3.11 8.26 -14.42
C THR A 188 -2.48 7.96 -15.78
N HIS A 189 -2.22 8.99 -16.58
CA HIS A 189 -1.65 8.79 -17.92
C HIS A 189 -0.23 8.22 -17.86
N GLU A 190 0.62 8.75 -16.98
CA GLU A 190 2.00 8.29 -16.81
C GLU A 190 2.04 6.81 -16.39
N LEU A 191 1.30 6.44 -15.34
CA LEU A 191 1.28 5.07 -14.84
C LEU A 191 0.75 4.09 -15.89
N ARG A 192 -0.31 4.47 -16.62
CA ARG A 192 -0.87 3.64 -17.69
C ARG A 192 0.15 3.42 -18.82
N GLN A 193 0.85 4.46 -19.26
CA GLN A 193 1.87 4.34 -20.31
C GLN A 193 3.02 3.45 -19.86
N LEU A 194 3.49 3.60 -18.62
CA LEU A 194 4.54 2.73 -18.07
C LEU A 194 4.08 1.27 -17.99
N ALA A 195 2.84 1.00 -17.60
CA ALA A 195 2.29 -0.36 -17.61
C ALA A 195 2.33 -0.98 -19.01
N LEU A 196 1.94 -0.23 -20.04
CA LEU A 196 2.00 -0.70 -21.43
C LEU A 196 3.46 -0.93 -21.89
N ASP A 197 4.34 0.06 -21.66
CA ASP A 197 5.75 0.01 -22.03
C ASP A 197 6.45 -1.24 -21.45
N PHE A 198 6.31 -1.46 -20.14
CA PHE A 198 6.99 -2.58 -19.47
C PHE A 198 6.34 -3.92 -19.81
N SER A 199 5.03 -3.97 -20.02
CA SER A 199 4.35 -5.20 -20.46
C SER A 199 4.80 -5.66 -21.85
N HIS A 200 5.12 -4.72 -22.72
CA HIS A 200 5.62 -5.02 -24.06
C HIS A 200 7.10 -5.42 -24.06
N ASN A 201 7.92 -4.72 -23.27
CA ASN A 201 9.38 -4.83 -23.35
C ASN A 201 10.01 -5.76 -22.32
N THR A 202 9.21 -6.34 -21.40
CA THR A 202 9.69 -7.27 -20.37
C THR A 202 8.82 -8.53 -20.32
N SER A 203 9.28 -9.54 -19.56
CA SER A 203 8.51 -10.77 -19.33
C SER A 203 7.35 -10.58 -18.34
N THR A 204 7.37 -9.52 -17.53
CA THR A 204 6.34 -9.19 -16.55
C THR A 204 5.19 -8.44 -17.22
N LYS A 205 3.95 -8.77 -16.87
CA LYS A 205 2.74 -8.10 -17.40
C LYS A 205 2.14 -7.17 -16.35
N TYR A 206 1.73 -5.98 -16.75
CA TYR A 206 1.17 -4.95 -15.91
C TYR A 206 -0.23 -4.57 -16.39
N ASP A 207 -1.22 -4.74 -15.51
CA ASP A 207 -2.61 -4.36 -15.78
C ASP A 207 -2.94 -3.14 -14.90
N PHE A 208 -3.24 -2.00 -15.54
CA PHE A 208 -3.46 -0.73 -14.84
C PHE A 208 -4.95 -0.46 -14.58
N HIS A 209 -5.27 -0.23 -13.31
CA HIS A 209 -6.61 0.05 -12.79
C HIS A 209 -6.65 1.43 -12.14
N LYS A 210 -7.56 2.28 -12.62
CA LYS A 210 -7.87 3.56 -11.98
C LYS A 210 -9.05 3.34 -11.07
N GLU A 211 -8.81 3.50 -9.78
CA GLU A 211 -9.81 3.35 -8.75
C GLU A 211 -10.48 4.68 -8.46
N ASN A 212 -11.82 4.67 -8.42
CA ASN A 212 -12.61 5.77 -7.88
C ASN A 212 -13.35 5.23 -6.65
N PHE A 213 -12.77 5.45 -5.48
CA PHE A 213 -13.36 5.12 -4.18
C PHE A 213 -14.13 6.30 -3.61
#